data_AF-A0A0J8QHP8-F1
#
_entry.id   AF-A0A0J8QHP8-F1
#
_cell.length_a   1.000
_cell.length_b   1.000
_cell.length_c   1.000
_cell.angle_alpha   90.00
_cell.angle_beta   90.00
_cell.angle_gamma   90.00
#
_symmetry.space_group_name_H-M   'P 1'
#
loop_
_entity.id
_entity.type
_entity.pdbx_description
1 polymer ?
#
loop_
_entity_poly.entity_id
_entity_poly.type
_entity_poly.pdbx_seq_one_letter_code
_entity_poly.pdbx_strand_id
1 'polypeptide(L)'
;MVVYVVHGFRWPRVGTLNAPGICAHIVSYNLLDAAAEYLQEPATCRAILQSFRRIDPNIPYHLPDLRIIEQYDPDDIGDTALRQPYAFVAAKVITMPDEGRPGQMLSLNIGEIIEKGPELSPGGPEALRRLRDFLAPEENIGWWVVYNGDPERAFPKSDEGDSATEDDSVEQEDSERDDESKEETGS
;
A
#
# COMPACT_ATOMS: atom_id res chain seq x y z
N MET A 1 -13.24 1.98 -9.48
CA MET A 1 -13.40 0.53 -9.25
C MET A 1 -12.56 -0.27 -10.21
N VAL A 2 -12.04 -1.40 -9.73
CA VAL A 2 -11.39 -2.47 -10.50
C VAL A 2 -11.75 -3.83 -9.90
N VAL A 3 -11.55 -4.89 -10.67
CA VAL A 3 -11.53 -6.27 -10.17
C VAL A 3 -10.16 -6.86 -10.45
N TYR A 4 -9.54 -7.42 -9.43
CA TYR A 4 -8.27 -8.15 -9.58
C TYR A 4 -8.52 -9.65 -9.62
N VAL A 5 -7.86 -10.37 -10.54
CA VAL A 5 -7.67 -11.82 -10.44
C VAL A 5 -6.25 -12.07 -9.95
N VAL A 6 -6.12 -12.67 -8.77
CA VAL A 6 -4.84 -12.76 -8.04
C VAL A 6 -4.47 -14.21 -7.73
N HIS A 7 -3.18 -14.55 -7.85
CA HIS A 7 -2.63 -15.79 -7.31
C HIS A 7 -1.77 -15.48 -6.09
N GLY A 8 -2.19 -15.96 -4.93
CA GLY A 8 -1.61 -15.59 -3.65
C GLY A 8 -2.37 -16.20 -2.48
N PHE A 9 -2.17 -15.63 -1.29
CA PHE A 9 -2.83 -16.04 -0.07
C PHE A 9 -3.41 -14.82 0.67
N ARG A 10 -4.38 -15.06 1.54
CA ARG A 10 -4.95 -14.03 2.42
C ARG A 10 -4.00 -13.80 3.60
N TRP A 11 -3.76 -12.56 3.95
CA TRP A 11 -3.00 -12.15 5.13
C TRP A 11 -3.94 -11.40 6.09
N PRO A 12 -4.29 -11.99 7.24
CA PRO A 12 -5.17 -11.36 8.23
C PRO A 12 -4.61 -10.05 8.81
N ARG A 13 -5.49 -9.08 9.13
CA ARG A 13 -5.12 -7.86 9.87
C ARG A 13 -4.67 -8.20 11.29
N VAL A 14 -5.43 -9.09 11.94
CA VAL A 14 -5.19 -9.60 13.30
C VAL A 14 -4.34 -10.86 13.25
N GLY A 15 -3.27 -10.92 14.03
CA GLY A 15 -2.36 -12.07 14.07
C GLY A 15 -2.93 -13.28 14.83
N THR A 16 -2.27 -14.41 14.67
CA THR A 16 -2.48 -15.61 15.50
C THR A 16 -1.36 -15.73 16.52
N LEU A 17 -1.40 -16.77 17.37
CA LEU A 17 -0.28 -17.10 18.26
C LEU A 17 1.02 -17.42 17.50
N ASN A 18 0.91 -17.86 16.24
CA ASN A 18 2.01 -18.43 15.46
C ASN A 18 2.47 -17.53 14.31
N ALA A 19 1.73 -16.47 13.94
CA ALA A 19 2.04 -15.62 12.80
C ALA A 19 1.55 -14.17 12.96
N PRO A 20 2.33 -13.17 12.52
CA PRO A 20 1.97 -11.76 12.62
C PRO A 20 0.92 -11.38 11.57
N GLY A 21 -0.23 -10.90 12.03
CA GLY A 21 -1.17 -10.18 11.16
C GLY A 21 -0.59 -8.82 10.75
N ILE A 22 -1.13 -8.24 9.68
CA ILE A 22 -0.64 -7.01 9.04
C ILE A 22 -0.30 -5.91 10.06
N CYS A 23 -1.20 -5.64 11.01
CA CYS A 23 -1.01 -4.57 12.00
C CYS A 23 0.15 -4.87 12.96
N ALA A 24 0.31 -6.13 13.37
CA ALA A 24 1.42 -6.57 14.23
C ALA A 24 2.76 -6.56 13.47
N HIS A 25 2.73 -6.89 12.17
CA HIS A 25 3.91 -6.86 11.31
C HIS A 25 4.45 -5.45 11.09
N ILE A 26 3.58 -4.48 10.81
CA ILE A 26 3.95 -3.05 10.68
C ILE A 26 4.69 -2.55 11.93
N VAL A 27 4.17 -2.87 13.12
CA VAL A 27 4.80 -2.52 14.40
C VAL A 27 6.11 -3.28 14.63
N SER A 28 6.12 -4.61 14.50
CA SER A 28 7.30 -5.46 14.77
C SER A 28 8.49 -5.18 13.85
N TYR A 29 8.23 -4.73 12.61
CA TYR A 29 9.29 -4.35 11.66
C TYR A 29 9.60 -2.84 11.66
N ASN A 30 8.94 -2.05 12.52
CA ASN A 30 9.04 -0.60 12.65
C ASN A 30 8.87 0.13 11.30
N LEU A 31 7.76 -0.16 10.62
CA LEU A 31 7.42 0.42 9.32
C LEU A 31 6.67 1.75 9.52
N LEU A 32 7.43 2.81 9.80
CA LEU A 32 6.87 4.13 10.13
C LEU A 32 6.06 4.73 8.97
N ASP A 33 6.43 4.43 7.73
CA ASP A 33 5.77 4.90 6.50
C ASP A 33 4.58 4.02 6.07
N ALA A 34 3.99 3.21 6.97
CA ALA A 34 2.98 2.20 6.63
C ALA A 34 1.67 2.34 7.43
N ALA A 35 0.57 2.63 6.73
CA ALA A 35 -0.78 2.63 7.30
C ALA A 35 -1.32 1.20 7.47
N ALA A 36 -1.99 0.91 8.59
CA ALA A 36 -2.63 -0.39 8.85
C ALA A 36 -4.08 -0.46 8.34
N GLU A 37 -4.52 0.58 7.63
CA GLU A 37 -5.88 0.85 7.17
C GLU A 37 -5.99 0.83 5.64
N TYR A 38 -4.97 1.34 4.94
CA TYR A 38 -4.89 1.43 3.48
C TYR A 38 -3.50 0.98 3.02
N LEU A 39 -3.40 -0.28 2.57
CA LEU A 39 -2.13 -0.95 2.22
C LEU A 39 -1.73 -0.77 0.77
N GLN A 40 -2.67 -0.47 -0.13
CA GLN A 40 -2.38 -0.18 -1.53
C GLN A 40 -1.76 1.22 -1.75
N GLU A 41 -1.71 2.05 -0.71
CA GLU A 41 -1.02 3.34 -0.70
C GLU A 41 0.48 3.17 -1.09
N PRO A 42 1.03 3.98 -2.03
CA PRO A 42 2.37 3.77 -2.61
C PRO A 42 3.58 3.74 -1.66
N ALA A 43 3.55 4.43 -0.51
CA ALA A 43 4.60 4.37 0.51
C ALA A 43 4.43 3.15 1.42
N THR A 44 3.22 2.90 1.90
CA THR A 44 2.82 1.76 2.73
C THR A 44 3.12 0.43 2.03
N CYS A 45 2.65 0.27 0.79
CA CYS A 45 2.87 -0.92 -0.02
C CYS A 45 4.38 -1.16 -0.24
N ARG A 46 5.15 -0.09 -0.48
CA ARG A 46 6.61 -0.14 -0.63
C ARG A 46 7.32 -0.54 0.67
N ALA A 47 6.94 0.03 1.81
CA ALA A 47 7.52 -0.29 3.12
C ALA A 47 7.28 -1.76 3.49
N ILE A 48 6.05 -2.26 3.28
CA ILE A 48 5.68 -3.66 3.50
C ILE A 48 6.47 -4.60 2.59
N LEU A 49 6.49 -4.36 1.26
CA LEU A 49 7.22 -5.20 0.31
C LEU A 49 8.75 -5.16 0.52
N GLN A 50 9.30 -4.04 1.00
CA GLN A 50 10.71 -3.99 1.43
C GLN A 50 10.94 -4.80 2.71
N SER A 51 10.01 -4.78 3.67
CA SER A 51 10.13 -5.53 4.93
C SER A 51 10.23 -7.05 4.71
N PHE A 52 9.57 -7.60 3.68
CA PHE A 52 9.62 -9.02 3.35
C PHE A 52 11.01 -9.53 3.01
N ARG A 53 11.94 -8.65 2.58
CA ARG A 53 13.36 -8.98 2.37
C ARG A 53 14.09 -9.39 3.66
N ARG A 54 13.53 -9.04 4.82
CA ARG A 54 13.99 -9.49 6.15
C ARG A 54 13.44 -10.88 6.53
N ILE A 55 12.49 -11.43 5.77
CA ILE A 55 11.96 -12.81 5.93
C ILE A 55 12.75 -13.76 5.01
N ASP A 56 12.77 -13.47 3.70
CA ASP A 56 13.63 -14.16 2.73
C ASP A 56 14.22 -13.12 1.74
N PRO A 57 15.55 -12.88 1.75
CA PRO A 57 16.20 -11.92 0.86
C PRO A 57 15.99 -12.19 -0.64
N ASN A 58 15.61 -13.41 -1.03
CA ASN A 58 15.42 -13.82 -2.41
C ASN A 58 14.02 -13.46 -2.96
N ILE A 59 13.09 -12.99 -2.12
CA ILE A 59 11.72 -12.62 -2.54
C ILE A 59 11.70 -11.68 -3.76
N PRO A 60 12.47 -10.58 -3.84
CA PRO A 60 12.47 -9.69 -5.00
C PRO A 60 12.97 -10.34 -6.31
N TYR A 61 13.74 -11.42 -6.23
CA TYR A 61 14.23 -12.17 -7.39
C TYR A 61 13.25 -13.26 -7.80
N HIS A 62 12.60 -13.93 -6.84
CA HIS A 62 11.68 -15.02 -7.12
C HIS A 62 10.23 -14.57 -7.37
N LEU A 63 9.84 -13.43 -6.82
CA LEU A 63 8.49 -12.83 -6.84
C LEU A 63 8.60 -11.32 -7.20
N PRO A 64 9.07 -10.96 -8.42
CA PRO A 64 9.24 -9.55 -8.80
C PRO A 64 7.91 -8.79 -8.87
N ASP A 65 6.82 -9.46 -9.28
CA ASP A 65 5.48 -8.89 -9.43
C ASP A 65 4.63 -8.93 -8.13
N LEU A 66 5.26 -9.14 -6.97
CA LEU A 66 4.58 -9.27 -5.69
C LEU A 66 3.87 -7.98 -5.29
N ARG A 67 2.54 -8.02 -5.21
CA ARG A 67 1.69 -6.89 -4.80
C ARG A 67 0.88 -7.23 -3.54
N ILE A 68 0.59 -6.20 -2.74
CA ILE A 68 -0.48 -6.25 -1.74
C ILE A 68 -1.76 -5.76 -2.42
N ILE A 69 -2.86 -6.50 -2.28
CA ILE A 69 -4.17 -6.17 -2.87
C ILE A 69 -5.23 -6.20 -1.78
N GLU A 70 -6.04 -5.16 -1.70
CA GLU A 70 -7.10 -4.99 -0.71
C GLU A 70 -8.48 -5.22 -1.32
N GLN A 71 -9.41 -5.62 -0.45
CA GLN A 71 -10.84 -5.50 -0.70
C GLN A 71 -11.28 -4.15 -0.14
N TYR A 72 -12.02 -3.38 -0.93
CA TYR A 72 -12.64 -2.14 -0.49
C TYR A 72 -13.91 -1.88 -1.30
N ASP A 73 -14.92 -1.33 -0.65
CA ASP A 73 -16.17 -0.91 -1.28
C ASP A 73 -16.51 0.47 -0.69
N PRO A 74 -16.51 1.57 -1.47
CA PRO A 74 -16.74 2.91 -0.95
C PRO A 74 -18.18 3.12 -0.44
N ASP A 75 -19.11 2.26 -0.85
CA ASP A 75 -20.51 2.24 -0.38
C ASP A 75 -20.72 1.37 0.89
N ASP A 76 -19.69 0.67 1.40
CA ASP A 76 -19.76 -0.04 2.68
C ASP A 76 -19.78 0.97 3.85
N ILE A 77 -20.72 0.78 4.78
CA ILE A 77 -20.89 1.59 6.00
C ILE A 77 -20.88 0.73 7.27
N GLY A 78 -20.52 -0.55 7.17
CA GLY A 78 -20.38 -1.46 8.31
C GLY A 78 -19.04 -1.32 9.04
N ASP A 79 -18.88 -2.09 10.12
CA ASP A 79 -17.69 -2.05 11.00
C ASP A 79 -16.35 -2.30 10.28
N THR A 80 -16.38 -2.90 9.08
CA THR A 80 -15.23 -3.21 8.22
C THR A 80 -15.01 -2.23 7.07
N ALA A 81 -15.87 -1.22 6.88
CA ALA A 81 -15.82 -0.31 5.73
C ALA A 81 -14.44 0.31 5.49
N LEU A 82 -13.81 0.81 6.56
CA LEU A 82 -12.47 1.40 6.49
C LEU A 82 -11.40 0.38 6.05
N ARG A 83 -11.46 -0.84 6.58
CA ARG A 83 -10.53 -1.92 6.28
C ARG A 83 -11.16 -3.31 6.43
N GLN A 84 -11.13 -4.07 5.34
CA GLN A 84 -11.53 -5.46 5.34
C GLN A 84 -10.55 -6.33 6.17
N PRO A 85 -11.02 -7.45 6.78
CA PRO A 85 -10.30 -8.17 7.84
C PRO A 85 -9.02 -8.88 7.38
N TYR A 86 -8.79 -8.97 6.07
CA TYR A 86 -7.56 -9.45 5.45
C TYR A 86 -7.30 -8.70 4.13
N ALA A 87 -6.03 -8.68 3.73
CA ALA A 87 -5.61 -8.32 2.37
C ALA A 87 -5.02 -9.56 1.68
N PHE A 88 -4.65 -9.46 0.41
CA PHE A 88 -3.99 -10.52 -0.35
C PHE A 88 -2.51 -10.19 -0.57
N VAL A 89 -1.64 -11.16 -0.27
CA VAL A 89 -0.23 -11.14 -0.69
C VAL A 89 -0.15 -11.94 -1.99
N ALA A 90 -0.05 -11.24 -3.11
CA ALA A 90 -0.30 -11.78 -4.45
C ALA A 90 0.94 -11.75 -5.34
N ALA A 91 1.41 -12.95 -5.73
CA ALA A 91 2.57 -13.14 -6.61
C ALA A 91 2.26 -12.95 -8.10
N LYS A 92 0.97 -13.00 -8.47
CA LYS A 92 0.44 -12.65 -9.78
C LYS A 92 -0.84 -11.85 -9.55
N VAL A 93 -1.00 -10.73 -10.25
CA VAL A 93 -2.19 -9.88 -10.19
C VAL A 93 -2.53 -9.42 -11.60
N ILE A 94 -3.73 -9.75 -12.06
CA ILE A 94 -4.34 -9.29 -13.31
C ILE A 94 -5.40 -8.26 -12.94
N THR A 95 -5.30 -7.03 -13.42
CA THR A 95 -6.30 -5.97 -13.19
C THR A 95 -7.38 -6.00 -14.28
N MET A 96 -8.64 -5.76 -13.93
CA MET A 96 -9.76 -5.54 -14.85
C MET A 96 -10.47 -4.22 -14.51
N PRO A 97 -10.69 -3.31 -15.48
CA PRO A 97 -10.17 -3.33 -16.86
C PRO A 97 -8.63 -3.21 -16.91
N ASP A 98 -8.04 -3.41 -18.09
CA ASP A 98 -6.62 -3.11 -18.31
C ASP A 98 -6.39 -1.58 -18.29
N GLU A 99 -5.79 -1.07 -17.22
CA GLU A 99 -5.42 0.33 -17.01
C GLU A 99 -4.55 0.88 -18.16
N GLY A 100 -3.69 0.04 -18.75
CA GLY A 100 -2.85 0.40 -19.89
C GLY A 100 -3.55 0.30 -21.25
N ARG A 101 -4.75 -0.29 -21.32
CA ARG A 101 -5.48 -0.56 -22.57
C ARG A 101 -7.00 -0.43 -22.40
N PRO A 102 -7.54 0.80 -22.41
CA PRO A 102 -8.97 1.05 -22.30
C PRO A 102 -9.81 0.18 -23.24
N GLY A 103 -10.80 -0.52 -22.67
CA GLY A 103 -11.69 -1.44 -23.39
C GLY A 103 -11.17 -2.88 -23.55
N GLN A 104 -9.96 -3.20 -23.07
CA GLN A 104 -9.45 -4.59 -23.00
C GLN A 104 -9.66 -5.20 -21.61
N MET A 105 -9.62 -6.54 -21.54
CA MET A 105 -9.79 -7.33 -20.30
C MET A 105 -11.08 -7.00 -19.50
N LEU A 106 -12.18 -6.78 -20.23
CA LEU A 106 -13.53 -6.65 -19.66
C LEU A 106 -14.14 -7.99 -19.21
N SER A 107 -13.56 -9.11 -19.64
CA SER A 107 -13.90 -10.46 -19.22
C SER A 107 -12.64 -11.35 -19.25
N LEU A 108 -12.63 -12.41 -18.45
CA LEU A 108 -11.54 -13.39 -18.35
C LEU A 108 -12.12 -14.80 -18.19
N ASN A 109 -11.53 -15.79 -18.86
CA ASN A 109 -11.84 -17.20 -18.60
C ASN A 109 -10.99 -17.71 -17.43
N ILE A 110 -11.61 -17.94 -16.29
CA ILE A 110 -10.93 -18.44 -15.08
C ILE A 110 -10.33 -19.84 -15.30
N GLY A 111 -10.92 -20.67 -16.17
CA GLY A 111 -10.37 -21.99 -16.52
C GLY A 111 -9.02 -21.88 -17.21
N GLU A 112 -8.91 -21.03 -18.23
CA GLU A 112 -7.65 -20.77 -18.95
C GLU A 112 -6.58 -20.16 -18.03
N ILE A 113 -6.96 -19.30 -17.09
CA ILE A 113 -6.03 -18.72 -16.10
C ILE A 113 -5.50 -19.79 -15.13
N ILE A 114 -6.34 -20.71 -14.69
CA ILE A 114 -5.93 -21.83 -13.82
C ILE A 114 -5.03 -22.81 -14.59
N GLU A 115 -5.36 -23.12 -15.85
CA GLU A 115 -4.58 -24.01 -16.73
C GLU A 115 -3.20 -23.43 -17.07
N LYS A 116 -3.13 -22.13 -17.40
CA LYS A 116 -1.87 -21.41 -17.65
C LYS A 116 -1.03 -21.28 -16.37
N GLY A 117 -1.69 -21.22 -15.21
CA GLY A 117 -1.05 -21.01 -13.92
C GLY A 117 -0.49 -19.58 -13.75
N PRO A 118 0.16 -19.30 -12.61
CA PRO A 118 0.60 -17.95 -12.27
C PRO A 118 1.86 -17.47 -13.02
N GLU A 119 2.54 -18.35 -13.77
CA GLU A 119 3.77 -18.06 -14.54
C GLU A 119 4.93 -17.49 -13.67
N LEU A 120 5.07 -17.97 -12.44
CA LEU A 120 6.13 -17.53 -11.53
C LEU A 120 7.52 -18.04 -11.95
N SER A 121 8.58 -17.39 -11.45
CA SER A 121 9.95 -17.90 -11.59
C SER A 121 10.10 -19.31 -10.99
N PRO A 122 11.14 -20.09 -11.37
CA PRO A 122 11.33 -21.46 -10.87
C PRO A 122 11.41 -21.59 -9.33
N GLY A 123 11.86 -20.55 -8.62
CA GLY A 123 11.85 -20.49 -7.15
C GLY A 123 10.62 -19.80 -6.55
N GLY A 124 9.81 -19.12 -7.37
CA GLY A 124 8.62 -18.37 -6.96
C GLY A 124 7.61 -19.17 -6.13
N PRO A 125 7.20 -20.39 -6.52
CA PRO A 125 6.26 -21.20 -5.74
C PRO A 125 6.76 -21.53 -4.32
N GLU A 126 8.07 -21.72 -4.14
CA GLU A 126 8.70 -22.01 -2.86
C GLU A 126 8.91 -20.74 -2.02
N ALA A 127 9.33 -19.63 -2.64
CA ALA A 127 9.42 -18.33 -1.97
C ALA A 127 8.05 -17.86 -1.47
N LEU A 128 6.99 -18.04 -2.28
CA LEU A 128 5.61 -17.72 -1.90
C LEU A 128 5.09 -18.63 -0.79
N ARG A 129 5.44 -19.94 -0.83
CA ARG A 129 5.14 -20.89 0.25
C ARG A 129 5.70 -20.42 1.58
N ARG A 130 7.01 -20.10 1.64
CA ARG A 130 7.68 -19.62 2.86
C ARG A 130 7.10 -18.31 3.37
N LEU A 131 6.81 -17.37 2.47
CA LEU A 131 6.19 -16.09 2.85
C LEU A 131 4.79 -16.30 3.45
N ARG A 132 4.00 -17.26 2.93
CA ARG A 132 2.73 -17.68 3.54
C ARG A 132 2.94 -18.39 4.87
N ASP A 133 3.85 -19.36 4.96
CA ASP A 133 4.12 -20.10 6.21
C ASP A 133 4.56 -19.17 7.36
N PHE A 134 5.21 -18.05 7.06
CA PHE A 134 5.57 -17.03 8.04
C PHE A 134 4.42 -16.05 8.38
N LEU A 135 3.69 -15.53 7.38
CA LEU A 135 2.69 -14.47 7.58
C LEU A 135 1.27 -14.97 7.90
N ALA A 136 0.90 -16.13 7.38
CA ALA A 136 -0.44 -16.72 7.51
C ALA A 136 -0.41 -18.25 7.23
N PRO A 137 0.20 -19.07 8.10
CA PRO A 137 0.40 -20.50 7.86
C PRO A 137 -0.90 -21.28 7.62
N GLU A 138 -1.99 -20.88 8.28
CA GLU A 138 -3.33 -21.49 8.15
C GLU A 138 -4.04 -21.15 6.82
N GLU A 139 -3.51 -20.20 6.03
CA GLU A 139 -4.14 -19.71 4.80
C GLU A 139 -3.67 -20.46 3.55
N ASN A 140 -4.54 -20.53 2.54
CA ASN A 140 -4.23 -21.30 1.33
C ASN A 140 -3.70 -20.39 0.21
N ILE A 141 -2.64 -20.84 -0.46
CA ILE A 141 -2.18 -20.24 -1.72
C ILE A 141 -3.08 -20.76 -2.84
N GLY A 142 -3.67 -19.84 -3.60
CA GLY A 142 -4.56 -20.17 -4.72
C GLY A 142 -4.97 -18.95 -5.52
N TRP A 143 -5.94 -19.16 -6.42
CA TRP A 143 -6.55 -18.09 -7.22
C TRP A 143 -7.75 -17.48 -6.52
N TRP A 144 -7.84 -16.15 -6.55
CA TRP A 144 -8.95 -15.38 -5.98
C TRP A 144 -9.39 -14.28 -6.95
N VAL A 145 -10.67 -13.91 -6.88
CA VAL A 145 -11.23 -12.72 -7.54
C VAL A 145 -11.53 -11.70 -6.46
N VAL A 146 -11.03 -10.47 -6.60
CA VAL A 146 -11.02 -9.45 -5.55
C VAL A 146 -11.58 -8.15 -6.12
N TYR A 147 -12.67 -7.65 -5.55
CA TYR A 147 -13.24 -6.34 -5.89
C TYR A 147 -12.58 -5.23 -5.06
N ASN A 148 -12.25 -4.12 -5.73
CA ASN A 148 -11.84 -2.89 -5.08
C ASN A 148 -12.53 -1.69 -5.76
N GLY A 149 -13.52 -1.11 -5.08
CA GLY A 149 -14.33 0.00 -5.59
C GLY A 149 -13.53 1.29 -5.83
N ASP A 150 -12.50 1.55 -5.03
CA ASP A 150 -11.56 2.66 -5.21
C ASP A 150 -10.15 2.28 -4.70
N PRO A 151 -9.23 1.86 -5.60
CA PRO A 151 -7.87 1.53 -5.23
C PRO A 151 -7.00 2.73 -4.80
N GLU A 152 -7.37 3.96 -5.17
CA GLU A 152 -6.59 5.17 -4.88
C GLU A 152 -7.05 5.85 -3.58
N ARG A 153 -8.32 5.64 -3.20
CA ARG A 153 -8.98 6.23 -2.02
C ARG A 153 -8.81 7.76 -1.99
N ALA A 154 -9.00 8.38 -3.15
CA ALA A 154 -8.73 9.80 -3.32
C ALA A 154 -9.67 10.64 -2.44
N PHE A 155 -9.12 11.31 -1.43
CA PHE A 155 -9.88 12.27 -0.65
C PHE A 155 -10.44 13.35 -1.58
N PRO A 156 -11.76 13.64 -1.53
CA PRO A 156 -12.30 14.75 -2.30
C PRO A 156 -11.63 16.03 -1.80
N LYS A 157 -11.00 16.76 -2.73
CA LYS A 157 -10.55 18.12 -2.43
C LYS A 157 -11.78 18.93 -2.05
N SER A 158 -11.77 19.54 -0.87
CA SER A 158 -12.77 20.53 -0.49
C SER A 158 -12.64 21.74 -1.42
N ASP A 159 -13.69 22.10 -2.14
CA ASP A 159 -13.76 23.32 -2.98
C ASP A 159 -13.79 24.63 -2.15
N GLU A 160 -13.20 24.62 -0.95
CA GLU A 160 -13.01 25.79 -0.08
C GLU A 160 -11.65 26.44 -0.31
N GLY A 161 -11.45 26.92 -1.53
CA GLY A 161 -10.44 27.94 -1.88
C GLY A 161 -9.02 27.44 -2.18
N ASP A 162 -8.56 27.72 -3.40
CA ASP A 162 -7.13 27.85 -3.69
C ASP A 162 -6.55 29.05 -2.90
N SER A 163 -5.94 28.77 -1.75
CA SER A 163 -4.91 29.64 -1.18
C SER A 163 -3.58 28.92 -1.21
N ALA A 164 -2.92 28.95 -2.37
CA ALA A 164 -1.56 28.43 -2.51
C ALA A 164 -0.61 29.23 -1.61
N THR A 165 -0.04 28.56 -0.61
CA THR A 165 1.14 29.00 0.13
C THR A 165 2.26 27.99 -0.07
N GLU A 166 2.71 27.85 -1.32
CA GLU A 166 4.12 27.57 -1.56
C GLU A 166 4.89 28.84 -1.16
N ASP A 167 5.57 28.81 -0.02
CA ASP A 167 6.67 29.73 0.26
C ASP A 167 7.71 29.03 1.16
N ASP A 168 8.85 28.70 0.56
CA ASP A 168 10.03 28.13 1.21
C ASP A 168 11.16 29.18 1.12
N SER A 169 11.08 30.20 1.99
CA SER A 169 12.02 31.31 2.04
C SER A 169 12.55 31.54 3.46
N VAL A 170 13.68 30.89 3.76
CA VAL A 170 14.43 31.09 5.01
C VAL A 170 15.32 32.34 4.94
N GLU A 171 14.76 33.50 5.22
CA GLU A 171 15.54 34.75 5.34
C GLU A 171 15.92 35.03 6.81
N GLN A 172 17.23 35.08 7.06
CA GLN A 172 17.81 35.63 8.28
C GLN A 172 18.11 37.11 8.02
N GLU A 173 17.54 38.02 8.80
CA GLU A 173 18.05 39.39 8.86
C GLU A 173 18.61 39.73 10.25
N ASP A 174 19.87 40.15 10.21
CA ASP A 174 20.67 40.64 11.33
C ASP A 174 20.29 42.10 11.63
N SER A 175 20.46 42.55 12.88
CA SER A 175 20.06 43.92 13.29
C SER A 175 21.08 44.59 14.21
N GLU A 176 22.07 45.23 13.59
CA GLU A 176 22.97 46.20 14.23
C GLU A 176 22.80 47.61 13.65
N ARG A 177 23.10 48.62 14.50
CA ARG A 177 23.32 50.08 14.23
C ARG A 177 22.05 50.95 14.13
N ASP A 178 21.92 52.06 14.87
CA ASP A 178 22.77 53.28 15.07
C ASP A 178 22.71 54.23 13.84
N ASP A 179 22.48 55.56 13.91
CA ASP A 179 22.03 56.49 15.00
C ASP A 179 21.06 57.55 14.35
N GLU A 180 21.02 58.90 14.48
CA GLU A 180 21.77 59.98 15.15
C GLU A 180 20.88 61.23 15.42
N SER A 181 20.83 61.70 16.68
CA SER A 181 20.47 63.08 17.14
C SER A 181 19.03 63.64 16.84
N LYS A 182 18.45 64.64 17.55
CA LYS A 182 18.93 65.83 18.29
C LYS A 182 18.06 66.11 19.54
N GLU A 183 18.64 66.42 20.70
CA GLU A 183 18.98 67.78 21.18
C GLU A 183 17.85 68.84 21.11
N GLU A 184 17.32 69.22 22.28
CA GLU A 184 17.24 70.64 22.64
C GLU A 184 17.36 70.84 24.17
N THR A 185 17.83 72.04 24.55
CA THR A 185 18.32 72.46 25.87
C THR A 185 17.35 72.38 27.05
N GLY A 186 17.87 72.18 28.27
CA GLY A 186 17.13 72.36 29.54
C GLY A 186 17.46 73.67 30.28
N SER A 187 16.85 73.84 31.47
CA SER A 187 17.24 74.79 32.52
C SER A 187 16.69 74.36 33.88
#